data_AF-A0A916QMM3-F1
#
_entry.id   AF-A0A916QMM3-F1
#
_cell.length_a   1.000
_cell.length_b   1.000
_cell.length_c   1.000
_cell.angle_alpha   90.00
_cell.angle_beta   90.00
_cell.angle_gamma   90.00
#
_symmetry.space_group_name_H-M   'P 1'
#
loop_
_entity.id
_entity.type
_entity.pdbx_description
1 polymer ?
#
loop_
_entity_poly.entity_id
_entity_poly.type
_entity_poly.pdbx_seq_one_letter_code
_entity_poly.pdbx_strand_id
1 'polypeptide(L)'
;MEAHVTWLIHFSRHIAEGILYPRWLANTNYGYGSPDFVFYPPGVYYIGSFLKLAGIDIQKTITFLFLLASLLAGFSCYVYGRNKWGKRVSLLAALAYMTSPYLVLNIYQRAALPETFAVALFPLGLFLTDQAFGKPKWRIGLAFCFAALSLTHAPSLLLYTIFWFSYVICFLLKYSWKAIVITIASGMVGLGIASFYLLPAILEKNLVNVNSMREVSGGFQDNLIWSPGSWTNIFMRTTITDIFTYQLLTIIVLTIIIFFAVGRNLKN
;
A
#
# COMPACT_ATOMS: atom_id res chain seq x y z
N MET A 1 1.69 -15.97 4.38
CA MET A 1 3.06 -15.89 4.95
C MET A 1 4.04 -16.81 4.23
N GLU A 2 3.75 -18.09 4.06
CA GLU A 2 4.66 -19.10 3.45
C GLU A 2 5.18 -18.71 2.06
N ALA A 3 4.32 -18.17 1.19
CA ALA A 3 4.74 -17.69 -0.14
C ALA A 3 5.79 -16.57 -0.05
N HIS A 4 5.60 -15.57 0.82
CA HIS A 4 6.55 -14.45 0.98
C HIS A 4 7.91 -14.92 1.52
N VAL A 5 7.93 -15.91 2.42
CA VAL A 5 9.16 -16.52 2.93
C VAL A 5 9.92 -17.22 1.80
N THR A 6 9.23 -18.07 1.04
CA THR A 6 9.79 -18.82 -0.10
C THR A 6 10.34 -17.87 -1.16
N TRP A 7 9.55 -16.89 -1.57
CA TRP A 7 9.97 -15.89 -2.55
C TRP A 7 11.16 -15.08 -2.08
N LEU A 8 11.20 -14.65 -0.82
CA LEU A 8 12.33 -13.88 -0.32
C LEU A 8 13.62 -14.71 -0.29
N ILE A 9 13.58 -15.98 0.10
CA ILE A 9 14.75 -16.87 0.06
C ILE A 9 15.29 -16.99 -1.37
N HIS A 10 14.44 -17.33 -2.33
CA HIS A 10 14.87 -17.56 -3.71
C HIS A 10 15.27 -16.27 -4.44
N PHE A 11 14.54 -15.19 -4.22
CA PHE A 11 14.89 -13.88 -4.77
C PHE A 11 16.26 -13.43 -4.23
N SER A 12 16.51 -13.56 -2.93
CA SER A 12 17.81 -13.20 -2.33
C SER A 12 18.95 -14.04 -2.91
N ARG A 13 18.72 -15.32 -3.15
CA ARG A 13 19.70 -16.22 -3.76
C ARG A 13 20.05 -15.79 -5.20
N HIS A 14 19.05 -15.49 -6.02
CA HIS A 14 19.30 -15.01 -7.38
C HIS A 14 20.07 -13.68 -7.41
N ILE A 15 19.79 -12.77 -6.47
CA ILE A 15 20.58 -11.54 -6.32
C ILE A 15 22.04 -11.88 -5.98
N ALA A 16 22.28 -12.85 -5.08
CA ALA A 16 23.63 -13.32 -4.73
C ALA A 16 24.37 -13.93 -5.94
N GLU A 17 23.63 -14.56 -6.85
CA GLU A 17 24.13 -15.16 -8.10
C GLU A 17 24.34 -14.10 -9.22
N GLY A 18 24.11 -12.82 -8.95
CA GLY A 18 24.33 -11.73 -9.90
C GLY A 18 23.13 -11.40 -10.80
N ILE A 19 21.98 -12.06 -10.60
CA ILE A 19 20.75 -11.78 -11.34
C ILE A 19 20.06 -10.57 -10.69
N LEU A 20 20.33 -9.37 -11.23
CA LEU A 20 19.86 -8.11 -10.63
C LEU A 20 18.34 -7.97 -10.57
N TYR A 21 17.59 -8.57 -11.51
CA TYR A 21 16.13 -8.61 -11.45
C TYR A 21 15.63 -10.05 -11.61
N PRO A 22 15.46 -10.80 -10.50
CA PRO A 22 14.96 -12.17 -10.50
C PRO A 22 13.49 -12.25 -10.89
N ARG A 23 13.20 -12.27 -12.20
CA ARG A 23 11.82 -12.39 -12.73
C ARG A 23 11.26 -13.81 -12.63
N TRP A 24 12.10 -14.79 -12.90
CA TRP A 24 11.83 -16.22 -12.75
C TRP A 24 12.51 -16.73 -11.50
N LEU A 25 11.78 -17.36 -10.59
CA LEU A 25 12.33 -18.03 -9.43
C LEU A 25 12.53 -19.51 -9.78
N ALA A 26 13.75 -19.95 -10.10
CA ALA A 26 13.99 -21.29 -10.64
C ALA A 26 13.69 -22.42 -9.64
N ASN A 27 13.79 -22.12 -8.35
CA ASN A 27 13.73 -23.11 -7.27
C ASN A 27 12.33 -23.21 -6.60
N THR A 28 11.31 -22.56 -7.16
CA THR A 28 9.91 -22.72 -6.74
C THR A 28 9.22 -23.82 -7.56
N ASN A 29 7.95 -24.14 -7.24
CA ASN A 29 7.14 -25.12 -7.97
C ASN A 29 7.87 -26.46 -8.19
N TYR A 30 8.39 -27.07 -7.12
CA TYR A 30 9.12 -28.35 -7.19
C TYR A 30 10.33 -28.35 -8.17
N GLY A 31 10.94 -27.18 -8.41
CA GLY A 31 12.11 -27.03 -9.28
C GLY A 31 11.78 -26.67 -10.73
N TYR A 32 10.50 -26.58 -11.12
CA TYR A 32 10.10 -26.05 -12.42
C TYR A 32 10.19 -24.52 -12.47
N GLY A 33 10.12 -23.86 -11.32
CA GLY A 33 10.17 -22.43 -11.17
C GLY A 33 8.85 -21.70 -11.42
N SER A 34 8.85 -20.39 -11.17
CA SER A 34 7.66 -19.53 -11.29
C SER A 34 8.00 -18.12 -11.80
N PRO A 35 7.14 -17.52 -12.65
CA PRO A 35 7.30 -16.14 -13.12
C PRO A 35 6.77 -15.11 -12.10
N ASP A 36 6.90 -15.37 -10.79
CA ASP A 36 6.23 -14.58 -9.75
C ASP A 36 6.54 -13.09 -9.90
N PHE A 37 7.80 -12.71 -10.11
CA PHE A 37 8.25 -11.32 -10.18
C PHE A 37 8.16 -10.68 -11.57
N VAL A 38 7.57 -11.39 -12.54
CA VAL A 38 7.01 -10.78 -13.74
C VAL A 38 5.70 -10.05 -13.38
N PHE A 39 4.86 -10.68 -12.54
CA PHE A 39 3.53 -10.18 -12.19
C PHE A 39 3.43 -9.57 -10.78
N TYR A 40 4.43 -9.81 -9.93
CA TYR A 40 4.48 -9.35 -8.56
C TYR A 40 5.54 -8.25 -8.37
N PRO A 41 5.20 -7.12 -7.71
CA PRO A 41 6.15 -6.03 -7.51
C PRO A 41 7.37 -6.44 -6.65
N PRO A 42 8.62 -6.12 -7.08
CA PRO A 42 9.82 -6.66 -6.44
C PRO A 42 10.37 -5.80 -5.28
N GLY A 43 9.86 -4.59 -5.06
CA GLY A 43 10.47 -3.55 -4.21
C GLY A 43 10.76 -4.01 -2.78
N VAL A 44 9.80 -4.65 -2.12
CA VAL A 44 9.98 -5.14 -0.74
C VAL A 44 11.00 -6.28 -0.67
N TYR A 45 11.11 -7.09 -1.73
CA TYR A 45 12.03 -8.22 -1.78
C TYR A 45 13.47 -7.77 -2.01
N TYR A 46 13.70 -6.64 -2.69
CA TYR A 46 15.02 -6.03 -2.71
C TYR A 46 15.47 -5.60 -1.31
N ILE A 47 14.59 -4.98 -0.52
CA ILE A 47 14.89 -4.59 0.87
C ILE A 47 15.20 -5.84 1.71
N GLY A 48 14.38 -6.87 1.61
CA GLY A 48 14.62 -8.13 2.31
C GLY A 48 15.90 -8.83 1.87
N SER A 49 16.21 -8.78 0.58
CA SER A 49 17.41 -9.44 0.03
C SER A 49 18.68 -8.80 0.54
N PHE A 50 18.71 -7.47 0.69
CA PHE A 50 19.83 -6.78 1.32
C PHE A 50 20.13 -7.33 2.73
N LEU A 51 19.09 -7.54 3.54
CA LEU A 51 19.21 -8.12 4.89
C LEU A 51 19.67 -9.58 4.86
N LYS A 52 19.13 -10.37 3.92
CA LYS A 52 19.53 -11.76 3.70
C LYS A 52 21.00 -11.89 3.29
N LEU A 53 21.47 -11.01 2.39
CA LEU A 53 22.88 -10.96 1.97
C LEU A 53 23.81 -10.50 3.09
N ALA A 54 23.31 -9.69 4.02
CA ALA A 54 24.02 -9.34 5.25
C ALA A 54 24.06 -10.48 6.29
N GLY A 55 23.58 -11.68 5.95
CA GLY A 55 23.63 -12.86 6.81
C GLY A 55 22.49 -12.95 7.84
N ILE A 56 21.48 -12.08 7.76
CA ILE A 56 20.33 -12.13 8.67
C ILE A 56 19.46 -13.34 8.32
N ASP A 57 18.99 -14.05 9.36
CA ASP A 57 18.10 -15.20 9.15
C ASP A 57 16.74 -14.76 8.58
N ILE A 58 16.02 -15.69 7.94
CA ILE A 58 14.78 -15.38 7.23
C ILE A 58 13.66 -14.88 8.16
N GLN A 59 13.54 -15.44 9.36
CA GLN A 59 12.54 -15.04 10.35
C GLN A 59 12.79 -13.61 10.81
N LYS A 60 14.02 -13.29 11.24
CA LYS A 60 14.40 -11.92 11.61
C LYS A 60 14.22 -10.94 10.46
N THR A 61 14.53 -11.36 9.23
CA THR A 61 14.33 -10.52 8.05
C THR A 61 12.85 -10.14 7.86
N ILE A 62 11.95 -11.12 7.88
CA ILE A 62 10.51 -10.87 7.73
C ILE A 62 9.97 -10.02 8.89
N THR A 63 10.35 -10.33 10.14
CA THR A 63 9.98 -9.53 11.31
C THR A 63 10.45 -8.08 11.16
N PHE A 64 11.69 -7.87 10.72
CA PHE A 64 12.22 -6.54 10.48
C PHE A 64 11.45 -5.81 9.38
N LEU A 65 11.10 -6.47 8.28
CA LEU A 65 10.34 -5.84 7.19
C LEU A 65 8.95 -5.38 7.66
N PHE A 66 8.23 -6.18 8.46
CA PHE A 66 6.96 -5.75 9.05
C PHE A 66 7.13 -4.61 10.05
N LEU A 67 8.16 -4.66 10.89
CA LEU A 67 8.49 -3.55 11.80
C LEU A 67 8.79 -2.26 11.01
N LEU A 68 9.59 -2.36 9.95
CA LEU A 68 9.93 -1.24 9.07
C LEU A 68 8.68 -0.64 8.42
N ALA A 69 7.77 -1.48 7.91
CA ALA A 69 6.51 -1.01 7.33
C ALA A 69 5.63 -0.29 8.36
N SER A 70 5.54 -0.81 9.60
CA SER A 70 4.80 -0.17 10.68
C SER A 70 5.40 1.19 11.08
N LEU A 71 6.74 1.26 11.25
CA LEU A 71 7.42 2.52 11.53
C LEU A 71 7.27 3.53 10.38
N LEU A 72 7.33 3.06 9.13
CA LEU A 72 7.09 3.88 7.94
C LEU A 72 5.66 4.44 7.93
N ALA A 73 4.66 3.65 8.35
CA ALA A 73 3.27 4.09 8.46
C ALA A 73 3.14 5.24 9.50
N GLY A 74 3.73 5.06 10.68
CA GLY A 74 3.74 6.12 11.70
C GLY A 74 4.46 7.38 11.21
N PHE A 75 5.63 7.23 10.62
CA PHE A 75 6.43 8.33 10.09
C PHE A 75 5.67 9.10 8.99
N SER A 76 5.10 8.40 8.02
CA SER A 76 4.37 9.02 6.91
C SER A 76 3.16 9.81 7.41
N CYS A 77 2.39 9.23 8.33
CA CYS A 77 1.23 9.88 8.94
C CYS A 77 1.63 11.11 9.74
N TYR A 78 2.69 11.02 10.56
CA TYR A 78 3.21 12.16 11.31
C TYR A 78 3.65 13.29 10.38
N VAL A 79 4.40 12.98 9.31
CA VAL A 79 4.90 13.97 8.35
C VAL A 79 3.75 14.67 7.62
N TYR A 80 2.70 13.93 7.25
CA TYR A 80 1.50 14.50 6.65
C TYR A 80 0.76 15.43 7.63
N GLY A 81 0.55 14.97 8.86
CA GLY A 81 -0.22 15.68 9.86
C GLY A 81 0.46 16.93 10.43
N ARG A 82 1.80 16.92 10.62
CA ARG A 82 2.48 17.89 11.50
C ARG A 82 2.28 19.36 11.10
N ASN A 83 2.09 19.63 9.81
CA ASN A 83 1.85 20.98 9.29
C ASN A 83 0.36 21.34 9.22
N LYS A 84 -0.55 20.37 9.35
CA LYS A 84 -2.01 20.53 9.26
C LYS A 84 -2.70 20.53 10.62
N TRP A 85 -2.30 19.61 11.50
CA TRP A 85 -2.95 19.35 12.79
C TRP A 85 -2.07 19.73 13.99
N GLY A 86 -0.82 20.14 13.73
CA GLY A 86 0.18 20.40 14.76
C GLY A 86 0.86 19.12 15.30
N LYS A 87 2.03 19.29 15.93
CA LYS A 87 2.92 18.17 16.27
C LYS A 87 2.29 17.12 17.20
N ARG A 88 1.52 17.54 18.22
CA ARG A 88 0.93 16.63 19.21
C ARG A 88 -0.17 15.76 18.61
N VAL A 89 -1.13 16.38 17.92
CA VAL A 89 -2.23 15.66 17.24
C VAL A 89 -1.70 14.72 16.17
N SER A 90 -0.64 15.14 15.47
CA SER A 90 0.00 14.30 14.44
C SER A 90 0.73 13.10 15.01
N LEU A 91 1.30 13.22 16.22
CA LEU A 91 1.88 12.08 16.92
C LEU A 91 0.79 11.07 17.32
N LEU A 92 -0.33 11.55 17.85
CA LEU A 92 -1.49 10.69 18.15
C LEU A 92 -2.04 10.01 16.89
N ALA A 93 -2.17 10.75 15.78
CA ALA A 93 -2.60 10.21 14.50
C ALA A 93 -1.62 9.16 13.94
N ALA A 94 -0.30 9.38 14.12
CA ALA A 94 0.71 8.41 13.72
C ALA A 94 0.60 7.11 14.51
N LEU A 95 0.48 7.20 15.85
CA LEU A 95 0.28 6.02 16.71
C LEU A 95 -1.01 5.28 16.35
N ALA A 96 -2.12 6.00 16.17
CA ALA A 96 -3.40 5.43 15.76
C ALA A 96 -3.33 4.77 14.38
N TYR A 97 -2.54 5.32 13.45
CA TYR A 97 -2.38 4.73 12.13
C TYR A 97 -1.56 3.44 12.19
N MET A 98 -0.44 3.43 12.92
CA MET A 98 0.39 2.23 13.14
C MET A 98 -0.41 1.07 13.74
N THR A 99 -1.35 1.37 14.64
CA THR A 99 -2.22 0.38 15.31
C THR A 99 -3.60 0.24 14.66
N SER A 100 -3.79 0.81 13.47
CA SER A 100 -5.09 0.75 12.80
C SER A 100 -5.48 -0.71 12.52
N PRO A 101 -6.79 -1.06 12.64
CA PRO A 101 -7.23 -2.45 12.47
C PRO A 101 -6.78 -3.09 11.16
N TYR A 102 -6.73 -2.31 10.07
CA TYR A 102 -6.30 -2.79 8.77
C TYR A 102 -4.81 -3.11 8.68
N LEU A 103 -3.94 -2.29 9.28
CA LEU A 103 -2.50 -2.60 9.35
C LEU A 103 -2.24 -3.81 10.26
N VAL A 104 -2.95 -3.91 11.38
CA VAL A 104 -2.90 -5.07 12.28
C VAL A 104 -3.34 -6.35 11.55
N LEU A 105 -4.46 -6.30 10.83
CA LEU A 105 -4.95 -7.39 9.98
C LEU A 105 -3.88 -7.83 8.96
N ASN A 106 -3.27 -6.88 8.26
CA ASN A 106 -2.26 -7.16 7.25
C ASN A 106 -0.98 -7.75 7.84
N ILE A 107 -0.56 -7.33 9.04
CA ILE A 107 0.65 -7.83 9.70
C ILE A 107 0.42 -9.22 10.30
N TYR A 108 -0.59 -9.36 11.16
CA TYR A 108 -0.71 -10.52 12.05
C TYR A 108 -1.56 -11.65 11.49
N GLN A 109 -2.57 -11.34 10.67
CA GLN A 109 -3.53 -12.34 10.19
C GLN A 109 -3.27 -12.72 8.73
N ARG A 110 -3.13 -11.73 7.84
CA ARG A 110 -2.91 -11.98 6.41
C ARG A 110 -1.43 -12.17 6.08
N ALA A 111 -0.54 -11.62 6.90
CA ALA A 111 0.88 -11.49 6.61
C ALA A 111 1.13 -10.92 5.19
N ALA A 112 0.32 -9.93 4.80
CA ALA A 112 0.30 -9.29 3.48
C ALA A 112 1.43 -8.27 3.37
N LEU A 113 2.68 -8.76 3.39
CA LEU A 113 3.87 -7.94 3.58
C LEU A 113 3.97 -6.77 2.59
N PRO A 114 3.83 -6.96 1.27
CA PRO A 114 3.97 -5.85 0.33
C PRO A 114 2.79 -4.88 0.42
N GLU A 115 1.58 -5.37 0.71
CA GLU A 115 0.43 -4.50 0.96
C GLU A 115 0.65 -3.57 2.16
N THR A 116 1.23 -4.08 3.26
CA THR A 116 1.57 -3.28 4.45
C THR A 116 2.52 -2.13 4.11
N PHE A 117 3.55 -2.35 3.30
CA PHE A 117 4.45 -1.28 2.84
C PHE A 117 3.72 -0.25 1.97
N ALA A 118 2.82 -0.70 1.07
CA ALA A 118 2.10 0.21 0.20
C ALA A 118 1.18 1.13 1.01
N VAL A 119 0.40 0.56 1.93
CA VAL A 119 -0.48 1.33 2.82
C VAL A 119 0.35 2.30 3.68
N ALA A 120 1.50 1.87 4.21
CA ALA A 120 2.40 2.74 4.97
C ALA A 120 2.87 3.98 4.20
N LEU A 121 2.93 3.94 2.87
CA LEU A 121 3.32 5.07 2.02
C LEU A 121 2.16 6.04 1.69
N PHE A 122 0.90 5.66 1.90
CA PHE A 122 -0.25 6.48 1.49
C PHE A 122 -0.23 7.90 2.08
N PRO A 123 0.00 8.10 3.40
CA PRO A 123 0.04 9.45 3.96
C PRO A 123 1.20 10.28 3.41
N LEU A 124 2.35 9.65 3.13
CA LEU A 124 3.51 10.34 2.56
C LEU A 124 3.21 10.83 1.14
N GLY A 125 2.52 10.04 0.33
CA GLY A 125 2.09 10.47 -1.00
C GLY A 125 1.13 11.67 -0.95
N LEU A 126 0.22 11.72 0.04
CA LEU A 126 -0.66 12.89 0.24
C LEU A 126 0.13 14.13 0.66
N PHE A 127 1.08 13.98 1.58
CA PHE A 127 1.99 15.07 1.94
C PHE A 127 2.75 15.60 0.73
N LEU A 128 3.32 14.72 -0.08
CA LEU A 128 4.08 15.11 -1.26
C LEU A 128 3.19 15.80 -2.30
N THR A 129 1.93 15.37 -2.42
CA THR A 129 0.93 15.97 -3.29
C THR A 129 0.61 17.41 -2.88
N ASP A 130 0.29 17.64 -1.60
CA ASP A 130 0.02 18.98 -1.07
C ASP A 130 1.17 19.94 -1.34
N GLN A 131 2.40 19.46 -1.16
CA GLN A 131 3.60 20.25 -1.34
C GLN A 131 3.90 20.50 -2.83
N ALA A 132 3.65 19.51 -3.69
CA ALA A 132 3.91 19.57 -5.13
C ALA A 132 3.06 20.62 -5.87
N PHE A 133 1.87 20.95 -5.35
CA PHE A 133 1.04 22.03 -5.89
C PHE A 133 1.75 23.38 -5.87
N GLY A 134 2.35 23.75 -4.74
CA GLY A 134 2.98 25.07 -4.58
C GLY A 134 4.51 25.08 -4.75
N LYS A 135 5.19 23.93 -4.61
CA LYS A 135 6.65 23.86 -4.49
C LYS A 135 7.23 22.79 -5.42
N PRO A 136 7.79 23.17 -6.60
CA PRO A 136 8.23 22.24 -7.63
C PRO A 136 9.19 21.14 -7.16
N LYS A 137 10.08 21.43 -6.19
CA LYS A 137 11.03 20.44 -5.66
C LYS A 137 10.39 19.16 -5.10
N TRP A 138 9.14 19.24 -4.64
CA TRP A 138 8.42 18.09 -4.08
C TRP A 138 7.79 17.18 -5.14
N ARG A 139 7.71 17.64 -6.40
CA ARG A 139 7.24 16.82 -7.52
C ARG A 139 8.13 15.61 -7.73
N ILE A 140 9.46 15.79 -7.66
CA ILE A 140 10.41 14.68 -7.73
C ILE A 140 10.12 13.66 -6.62
N GLY A 141 9.90 14.13 -5.38
CA GLY A 141 9.51 13.24 -4.27
C GLY A 141 8.21 12.49 -4.53
N LEU A 142 7.19 13.16 -5.09
CA LEU A 142 5.92 12.54 -5.47
C LEU A 142 6.10 11.45 -6.55
N ALA A 143 6.94 11.70 -7.56
CA ALA A 143 7.26 10.72 -8.59
C ALA A 143 7.91 9.47 -7.96
N PHE A 144 8.89 9.64 -7.09
CA PHE A 144 9.51 8.52 -6.38
C PHE A 144 8.54 7.80 -5.44
N CYS A 145 7.59 8.49 -4.82
CA CYS A 145 6.56 7.87 -4.00
C CYS A 145 5.62 6.98 -4.84
N PHE A 146 5.19 7.45 -6.01
CA PHE A 146 4.39 6.64 -6.95
C PHE A 146 5.19 5.45 -7.52
N ALA A 147 6.49 5.65 -7.80
CA ALA A 147 7.37 4.55 -8.20
C ALA A 147 7.49 3.50 -7.08
N ALA A 148 7.70 3.94 -5.83
CA ALA A 148 7.78 3.04 -4.68
C ALA A 148 6.47 2.27 -4.46
N LEU A 149 5.31 2.95 -4.52
CA LEU A 149 4.00 2.29 -4.45
C LEU A 149 3.82 1.24 -5.55
N SER A 150 4.23 1.57 -6.77
CA SER A 150 4.16 0.68 -7.93
C SER A 150 5.01 -0.57 -7.76
N LEU A 151 6.21 -0.40 -7.21
CA LEU A 151 7.13 -1.50 -6.94
C LEU A 151 6.81 -2.25 -5.65
N THR A 152 5.76 -1.86 -4.92
CA THR A 152 5.40 -2.46 -3.64
C THR A 152 4.18 -3.37 -3.77
N HIS A 153 3.03 -2.84 -4.18
CA HIS A 153 1.80 -3.63 -4.25
C HIS A 153 0.82 -3.05 -5.28
N ALA A 154 0.65 -3.73 -6.42
CA ALA A 154 -0.15 -3.23 -7.53
C ALA A 154 -1.64 -2.99 -7.21
N PRO A 155 -2.34 -3.88 -6.46
CA PRO A 155 -3.71 -3.59 -6.05
C PRO A 155 -3.82 -2.32 -5.20
N SER A 156 -2.90 -2.13 -4.26
CA SER A 156 -2.88 -0.92 -3.42
C SER A 156 -2.53 0.32 -4.22
N LEU A 157 -1.62 0.23 -5.22
CA LEU A 157 -1.34 1.32 -6.15
C LEU A 157 -2.62 1.74 -6.88
N LEU A 158 -3.39 0.79 -7.41
CA LEU A 158 -4.63 1.09 -8.13
C LEU A 158 -5.63 1.84 -7.23
N LEU A 159 -5.91 1.29 -6.05
CA LEU A 159 -6.83 1.90 -5.09
C LEU A 159 -6.34 3.29 -4.66
N TYR A 160 -5.04 3.42 -4.37
CA TYR A 160 -4.44 4.70 -4.03
C TYR A 160 -4.57 5.70 -5.16
N THR A 161 -4.31 5.31 -6.40
CA THR A 161 -4.36 6.18 -7.57
C THR A 161 -5.78 6.70 -7.82
N ILE A 162 -6.79 5.84 -7.70
CA ILE A 162 -8.21 6.24 -7.81
C ILE A 162 -8.55 7.26 -6.73
N PHE A 163 -8.24 6.97 -5.46
CA PHE A 163 -8.47 7.89 -4.36
C PHE A 163 -7.70 9.21 -4.55
N TRP A 164 -6.44 9.12 -4.98
CA TRP A 164 -5.54 10.24 -5.15
C TRP A 164 -6.00 11.20 -6.26
N PHE A 165 -6.53 10.69 -7.37
CA PHE A 165 -7.14 11.54 -8.40
C PHE A 165 -8.31 12.36 -7.83
N SER A 166 -9.22 11.71 -7.11
CA SER A 166 -10.33 12.39 -6.44
C SER A 166 -9.82 13.44 -5.44
N TYR A 167 -8.78 13.10 -4.67
CA TYR A 167 -8.14 14.02 -3.74
C TYR A 167 -7.56 15.26 -4.44
N VAL A 168 -6.84 15.07 -5.55
CA VAL A 168 -6.24 16.17 -6.33
C VAL A 168 -7.30 17.09 -6.92
N ILE A 169 -8.42 16.55 -7.39
CA ILE A 169 -9.54 17.31 -7.96
C ILE A 169 -10.14 18.28 -6.94
N CYS A 170 -10.20 17.92 -5.65
CA CYS A 170 -10.68 18.81 -4.59
C CYS A 170 -9.89 20.11 -4.45
N PHE A 171 -8.70 20.21 -5.06
CA PHE A 171 -7.83 21.38 -4.99
C PHE A 171 -7.88 22.28 -6.24
N LEU A 172 -8.75 21.98 -7.23
CA LEU A 172 -8.89 22.76 -8.46
C LEU A 172 -9.25 24.24 -8.23
N LEU A 173 -10.01 24.54 -7.16
CA LEU A 173 -10.38 25.93 -6.82
C LEU A 173 -9.29 26.67 -6.06
N LYS A 174 -8.33 25.95 -5.46
CA LYS A 174 -7.29 26.53 -4.61
C LYS A 174 -5.99 26.81 -5.36
N TYR A 175 -5.66 25.98 -6.36
CA TYR A 175 -4.44 26.11 -7.14
C TYR A 175 -4.74 26.26 -8.63
N SER A 176 -3.80 26.82 -9.39
CA SER A 176 -3.96 26.95 -10.84
C SER A 176 -4.04 25.58 -11.51
N TRP A 177 -4.83 25.48 -12.59
CA TRP A 177 -4.96 24.25 -13.39
C TRP A 177 -3.60 23.68 -13.80
N LYS A 178 -2.63 24.53 -14.15
CA LYS A 178 -1.27 24.14 -14.52
C LYS A 178 -0.55 23.45 -13.35
N ALA A 179 -0.71 23.95 -12.12
CA ALA A 179 -0.12 23.31 -10.94
C ALA A 179 -0.74 21.91 -10.71
N ILE A 180 -2.05 21.77 -10.86
CA ILE A 180 -2.75 20.50 -10.76
C ILE A 180 -2.25 19.50 -11.81
N VAL A 181 -2.22 19.90 -13.08
CA VAL A 181 -1.77 19.04 -14.19
C VAL A 181 -0.32 18.60 -14.01
N ILE A 182 0.57 19.50 -13.59
CA ILE A 182 1.97 19.12 -13.35
C ILE A 182 2.10 18.18 -12.15
N THR A 183 1.31 18.34 -11.09
CA THR A 183 1.27 17.40 -9.97
C THR A 183 0.78 16.02 -10.44
N ILE A 184 -0.24 15.96 -11.30
CA ILE A 184 -0.72 14.72 -11.91
C ILE A 184 0.39 14.06 -12.73
N ALA A 185 0.99 14.83 -13.65
CA ALA A 185 2.08 14.36 -14.49
C ALA A 185 3.25 13.82 -13.66
N SER A 186 3.54 14.44 -12.52
CA SER A 186 4.57 13.97 -11.60
C SER A 186 4.28 12.59 -11.01
N GLY A 187 3.03 12.31 -10.63
CA GLY A 187 2.63 10.95 -10.21
C GLY A 187 2.77 9.94 -11.35
N MET A 188 2.37 10.34 -12.56
CA MET A 188 2.49 9.49 -13.77
C MET A 188 3.96 9.20 -14.15
N VAL A 189 4.88 10.15 -13.95
CA VAL A 189 6.32 9.91 -14.10
C VAL A 189 6.78 8.79 -13.14
N GLY A 190 6.22 8.72 -11.92
CA GLY A 190 6.47 7.61 -11.00
C GLY A 190 6.08 6.25 -11.56
N LEU A 191 4.93 6.17 -12.25
CA LEU A 191 4.52 4.96 -12.97
C LEU A 191 5.51 4.64 -14.11
N GLY A 192 5.98 5.66 -14.82
CA GLY A 192 7.01 5.54 -15.85
C GLY A 192 8.34 4.99 -15.31
N ILE A 193 8.78 5.41 -14.12
CA ILE A 193 9.97 4.86 -13.45
C ILE A 193 9.79 3.37 -13.15
N ALA A 194 8.60 2.95 -12.74
CA ALA A 194 8.27 1.55 -12.46
C ALA A 194 7.88 0.73 -13.71
N SER A 195 8.01 1.30 -14.92
CA SER A 195 7.57 0.66 -16.18
C SER A 195 8.28 -0.66 -16.47
N PHE A 196 9.52 -0.84 -16.01
CA PHE A 196 10.27 -2.09 -16.16
C PHE A 196 9.59 -3.30 -15.49
N TYR A 197 8.70 -3.04 -14.52
CA TYR A 197 7.83 -4.01 -13.86
C TYR A 197 6.39 -3.91 -14.41
N LEU A 198 5.83 -2.69 -14.45
CA LEU A 198 4.42 -2.49 -14.80
C LEU A 198 4.08 -2.93 -16.23
N LEU A 199 4.95 -2.64 -17.21
CA LEU A 199 4.66 -2.96 -18.61
C LEU A 199 4.63 -4.48 -18.84
N PRO A 200 5.64 -5.28 -18.44
CA PRO A 200 5.54 -6.74 -18.51
C PRO A 200 4.32 -7.29 -17.79
N ALA A 201 4.06 -6.86 -16.55
CA ALA A 201 2.93 -7.35 -15.76
C ALA A 201 1.56 -7.13 -16.44
N ILE A 202 1.41 -6.03 -17.19
CA ILE A 202 0.19 -5.70 -17.92
C ILE A 202 0.12 -6.43 -19.27
N LEU A 203 1.19 -6.37 -20.06
CA LEU A 203 1.22 -6.90 -21.42
C LEU A 203 1.21 -8.43 -21.44
N GLU A 204 1.83 -9.05 -20.44
CA GLU A 204 1.96 -10.51 -20.34
C GLU A 204 0.83 -11.13 -19.48
N LYS A 205 -0.12 -10.33 -18.98
CA LYS A 205 -1.21 -10.82 -18.11
C LYS A 205 -2.01 -11.98 -18.74
N ASN A 206 -2.14 -11.99 -20.06
CA ASN A 206 -2.87 -13.03 -20.78
C ASN A 206 -2.15 -14.40 -20.79
N LEU A 207 -0.87 -14.45 -20.38
CA LEU A 207 -0.09 -15.68 -20.24
C LEU A 207 -0.37 -16.42 -18.93
N VAL A 208 -1.07 -15.78 -17.99
CA VAL A 208 -1.42 -16.37 -16.69
C VAL A 208 -2.93 -16.47 -16.51
N ASN A 209 -3.38 -17.53 -15.86
CA ASN A 209 -4.80 -17.71 -15.58
C ASN A 209 -5.19 -16.94 -14.32
N VAL A 210 -5.60 -15.68 -14.50
CA VAL A 210 -6.11 -14.85 -13.40
C VAL A 210 -7.50 -15.34 -12.95
N ASN A 211 -8.27 -15.97 -13.84
CA ASN A 211 -9.62 -16.46 -13.54
C ASN A 211 -9.59 -17.65 -12.58
N SER A 212 -8.63 -18.56 -12.71
CA SER A 212 -8.47 -19.67 -11.77
C SER A 212 -8.20 -19.17 -10.35
N MET A 213 -7.46 -18.07 -10.17
CA MET A 213 -7.31 -17.45 -8.85
C MET A 213 -8.63 -16.88 -8.31
N ARG A 214 -9.50 -16.34 -9.17
CA ARG A 214 -10.82 -15.83 -8.76
C ARG A 214 -11.77 -16.96 -8.38
N GLU A 215 -11.69 -18.09 -9.07
CA GLU A 215 -12.50 -19.27 -8.80
C GLU A 215 -12.05 -20.00 -7.53
N VAL A 216 -10.74 -20.11 -7.29
CA VAL A 216 -10.18 -20.82 -6.12
C VAL A 216 -10.19 -19.95 -4.86
N SER A 217 -9.99 -18.64 -4.97
CA SER A 217 -9.90 -17.72 -3.81
C SER A 217 -11.20 -16.97 -3.50
N GLY A 218 -12.28 -17.28 -4.22
CA GLY A 218 -13.54 -16.53 -4.18
C GLY A 218 -13.43 -15.21 -4.92
N GLY A 219 -14.41 -14.90 -5.76
CA GLY A 219 -14.43 -13.65 -6.52
C GLY A 219 -14.50 -12.42 -5.61
N PHE A 220 -14.46 -11.22 -6.19
CA PHE A 220 -14.72 -10.00 -5.40
C PHE A 220 -16.13 -10.03 -4.77
N GLN A 221 -17.07 -10.73 -5.41
CA GLN A 221 -18.44 -10.94 -4.95
C GLN A 221 -18.48 -11.73 -3.64
N ASP A 222 -17.60 -12.72 -3.49
CA ASP A 222 -17.45 -13.44 -2.24
C ASP A 222 -16.90 -12.50 -1.18
N ASN A 223 -15.94 -11.63 -1.52
CA ASN A 223 -15.32 -10.70 -0.57
C ASN A 223 -16.15 -9.45 -0.21
N LEU A 224 -17.42 -9.35 -0.62
CA LEU A 224 -18.31 -8.28 -0.17
C LEU A 224 -18.72 -8.47 1.29
N ILE A 225 -18.88 -7.37 2.03
CA ILE A 225 -19.18 -7.34 3.48
C ILE A 225 -20.43 -8.18 3.84
N TRP A 226 -21.37 -8.33 2.91
CA TRP A 226 -22.62 -9.08 3.09
C TRP A 226 -22.70 -10.38 2.28
N SER A 227 -21.61 -10.78 1.63
CA SER A 227 -21.64 -12.00 0.82
C SER A 227 -21.78 -13.25 1.69
N PRO A 228 -22.52 -14.27 1.23
CA PRO A 228 -22.59 -15.57 1.90
C PRO A 228 -21.31 -16.41 1.80
N GLY A 229 -20.46 -16.18 0.78
CA GLY A 229 -19.42 -17.14 0.36
C GLY A 229 -17.97 -16.91 0.83
N SER A 230 -17.64 -15.78 1.46
CA SER A 230 -16.23 -15.33 1.58
C SER A 230 -15.36 -16.01 2.63
N TRP A 231 -15.96 -16.60 3.64
CA TRP A 231 -15.21 -16.95 4.85
C TRP A 231 -15.62 -18.34 5.32
N THR A 232 -14.73 -19.31 5.13
CA THR A 232 -14.88 -20.67 5.66
C THR A 232 -15.03 -20.67 7.19
N ASN A 233 -14.61 -19.59 7.85
CA ASN A 233 -14.81 -19.36 9.28
C ASN A 233 -15.88 -18.29 9.51
N ILE A 234 -17.09 -18.74 9.84
CA ILE A 234 -18.27 -17.89 10.12
C ILE A 234 -17.99 -16.89 11.25
N PHE A 235 -17.19 -17.27 12.25
CA PHE A 235 -16.84 -16.39 13.38
C PHE A 235 -15.95 -15.21 12.95
N MET A 236 -14.99 -15.44 12.05
CA MET A 236 -14.21 -14.34 11.46
C MET A 236 -15.09 -13.41 10.62
N ARG A 237 -16.04 -13.96 9.85
CA ARG A 237 -17.00 -13.16 9.08
C ARG A 237 -17.79 -12.21 9.96
N THR A 238 -18.45 -12.73 11.00
CA THR A 238 -19.25 -11.89 11.90
C THR A 238 -18.38 -10.85 12.58
N THR A 239 -17.23 -11.24 13.11
CA THR A 239 -16.33 -10.32 13.81
C THR A 239 -15.84 -9.19 12.90
N ILE A 240 -15.39 -9.51 11.68
CA ILE A 240 -14.88 -8.51 10.73
C ILE A 240 -16.01 -7.59 10.25
N THR A 241 -17.16 -8.16 9.88
CA THR A 241 -18.33 -7.38 9.44
C THR A 241 -18.82 -6.46 10.56
N ASP A 242 -18.84 -6.92 11.81
CA ASP A 242 -19.20 -6.13 12.98
C ASP A 242 -18.20 -5.00 13.22
N ILE A 243 -16.89 -5.27 13.17
CA ILE A 243 -15.84 -4.23 13.29
C ILE A 243 -16.04 -3.14 12.23
N PHE A 244 -16.18 -3.52 10.95
CA PHE A 244 -16.39 -2.55 9.88
C PHE A 244 -17.68 -1.76 10.05
N THR A 245 -18.76 -2.41 10.48
CA THR A 245 -20.06 -1.77 10.71
C THR A 245 -19.97 -0.77 11.86
N TYR A 246 -19.41 -1.17 13.00
CA TYR A 246 -19.22 -0.29 14.14
C TYR A 246 -18.27 0.86 13.82
N GLN A 247 -17.21 0.60 13.05
CA GLN A 247 -16.28 1.64 12.63
C GLN A 247 -16.96 2.66 11.70
N LEU A 248 -17.74 2.19 10.72
CA LEU A 248 -18.49 3.06 9.81
C LEU A 248 -19.52 3.90 10.57
N LEU A 249 -20.32 3.28 11.44
CA LEU A 249 -21.28 3.98 12.29
C LEU A 249 -20.59 5.02 13.17
N THR A 250 -19.47 4.64 13.80
CA THR A 250 -18.66 5.56 14.61
C THR A 250 -18.19 6.76 13.79
N ILE A 251 -17.67 6.54 12.58
CA ILE A 251 -17.23 7.62 11.68
C ILE A 251 -18.41 8.54 11.32
N ILE A 252 -19.57 7.98 10.98
CA ILE A 252 -20.78 8.76 10.65
C ILE A 252 -21.19 9.61 11.86
N VAL A 253 -21.30 9.00 13.05
CA VAL A 253 -21.69 9.69 14.29
C VAL A 253 -20.71 10.80 14.65
N LEU A 254 -19.40 10.52 14.63
CA LEU A 254 -18.37 11.53 14.91
C LEU A 254 -18.39 12.66 13.87
N THR A 255 -18.60 12.33 12.59
CA THR A 255 -18.71 13.34 11.52
C THR A 255 -19.91 14.26 11.76
N ILE A 256 -21.06 13.69 12.13
CA ILE A 256 -22.27 14.45 12.49
C ILE A 256 -22.01 15.35 13.70
N ILE A 257 -21.42 14.81 14.77
CA ILE A 257 -21.08 15.59 15.98
C ILE A 257 -20.16 16.75 15.63
N ILE A 258 -19.09 16.50 14.87
CA ILE A 258 -18.14 17.53 14.46
C ILE A 258 -18.83 18.59 13.60
N PHE A 259 -19.66 18.18 12.63
CA PHE A 259 -20.41 19.10 11.78
C PHE A 259 -21.28 20.05 12.61
N PHE A 260 -22.01 19.54 13.61
CA PHE A 260 -22.84 20.37 14.49
C PHE A 260 -22.03 21.20 15.49
N ALA A 261 -20.91 20.68 16.00
CA ALA A 261 -20.03 21.42 16.93
C ALA A 261 -19.35 22.60 16.22
N VAL A 262 -18.87 22.41 14.98
CA VAL A 262 -18.26 23.47 14.16
C VAL A 262 -19.30 24.47 13.71
N GLY A 263 -20.50 24.03 13.32
CA GLY A 263 -21.61 24.91 12.93
C GLY A 263 -22.12 25.83 14.05
N ARG A 264 -21.97 25.45 15.32
CA ARG A 264 -22.30 26.31 16.47
C ARG A 264 -21.25 27.38 16.75
N ASN A 265 -19.97 27.10 16.51
CA ASN A 265 -18.87 28.06 16.74
C ASN A 265 -18.78 29.15 15.65
N LEU A 266 -19.45 29.00 14.51
CA LEU A 266 -19.51 30.02 13.45
C LEU A 266 -20.64 31.04 13.64
N LYS A 267 -21.50 30.86 14.65
CA LYS A 267 -22.62 31.75 14.98
C LYS A 267 -22.37 32.64 16.20
N ASN A 268 -21.18 32.57 16.79
CA ASN A 268 -20.69 33.45 17.86
C ASN A 268 -19.50 34.25 17.34
#